data_AF-A0A1F7TCN8-F1
#
_entry.id   AF-A0A1F7TCN8-F1
#
_cell.length_a   1.000
_cell.length_b   1.000
_cell.length_c   1.000
_cell.angle_alpha   90.00
_cell.angle_beta   90.00
_cell.angle_gamma   90.00
#
_symmetry.space_group_name_H-M   'P 1'
#
loop_
_entity.id
_entity.type
_entity.pdbx_description
1 polymer ?
#
loop_
_entity_poly.entity_id
_entity_poly.type
_entity_poly.pdbx_seq_one_letter_code
_entity_poly.pdbx_strand_id
1 'polypeptide(L)'
;MATLKEQLFLQVASQTLNRLTKDLQKKFELKKGDRFNVKGITYEIGPPRFLKEGIQFEISSKIPGEEFPPSYEHANFFKEIEKVCRTSKKKPEAADMENIVRETRDQERKERDYVKLTYRYGLKELYDDREVGARVQEYAKNPEKAKELPPPMPGVNTLAGRLILNLLEAALYGAARQNVETLIQANEEVREGLKKLRKK
;
A
#
# COMPACT_ATOMS: atom_id res chain seq x y z
N MET A 1 -13.56 -10.41 19.10
CA MET A 1 -13.49 -8.96 19.35
C MET A 1 -12.04 -8.56 19.22
N ALA A 2 -11.75 -7.44 18.54
CA ALA A 2 -10.38 -6.94 18.45
C ALA A 2 -9.92 -6.39 19.80
N THR A 3 -8.66 -6.61 20.16
CA THR A 3 -8.06 -6.03 21.38
C THR A 3 -7.85 -4.52 21.23
N LEU A 4 -7.71 -3.79 22.34
CA LEU A 4 -7.41 -2.34 22.29
C LEU A 4 -6.14 -2.04 21.47
N LYS A 5 -5.11 -2.89 21.58
CA LYS A 5 -3.89 -2.79 20.77
C LYS A 5 -4.21 -2.88 19.28
N GLU A 6 -4.97 -3.88 18.88
CA GLU A 6 -5.35 -4.09 17.48
C GLU A 6 -6.18 -2.93 16.94
N GLN A 7 -7.11 -2.41 17.73
CA GLN A 7 -7.94 -1.25 17.36
C GLN A 7 -7.07 -0.01 17.12
N LEU A 8 -6.15 0.29 18.03
CA LEU A 8 -5.23 1.43 17.90
C LEU A 8 -4.32 1.28 16.67
N PHE A 9 -3.79 0.08 16.45
CA PHE A 9 -2.89 -0.19 15.32
C PHE A 9 -3.65 -0.07 13.99
N LEU A 10 -4.87 -0.60 13.91
CA LEU A 10 -5.73 -0.47 12.73
C LEU A 10 -6.13 0.98 12.46
N GLN A 11 -6.42 1.76 13.50
CA GLN A 11 -6.75 3.16 13.37
C GLN A 11 -5.58 3.94 12.77
N VAL A 12 -4.39 3.80 13.35
CA VAL A 12 -3.18 4.47 12.85
C VAL A 12 -2.84 4.00 11.45
N ALA A 13 -2.94 2.69 11.17
CA ALA A 13 -2.72 2.15 9.83
C ALA A 13 -3.68 2.76 8.80
N SER A 14 -4.97 2.85 9.14
CA SER A 14 -6.00 3.38 8.24
C SER A 14 -5.75 4.86 7.95
N GLN A 15 -5.43 5.64 8.98
CA GLN A 15 -5.06 7.05 8.82
C GLN A 15 -3.81 7.23 7.96
N THR A 16 -2.80 6.37 8.17
CA THR A 16 -1.53 6.37 7.44
C THR A 16 -1.74 6.10 5.95
N LEU A 17 -2.47 5.03 5.61
CA LEU A 17 -2.75 4.66 4.22
C LEU A 17 -3.64 5.71 3.53
N ASN A 18 -4.63 6.26 4.24
CA ASN A 18 -5.46 7.35 3.69
C ASN A 18 -4.64 8.62 3.43
N ARG A 19 -3.69 8.97 4.30
CA ARG A 19 -2.76 10.08 4.07
C ARG A 19 -1.91 9.82 2.83
N LEU A 20 -1.34 8.63 2.72
CA LEU A 20 -0.57 8.23 1.53
C LEU A 20 -1.40 8.32 0.24
N THR A 21 -2.63 7.82 0.24
CA THR A 21 -3.53 7.93 -0.91
C THR A 21 -3.75 9.38 -1.31
N LYS A 22 -4.00 10.28 -0.35
CA LYS A 22 -4.14 11.73 -0.63
C LYS A 22 -2.86 12.35 -1.19
N ASP A 23 -1.69 11.96 -0.68
CA ASP A 23 -0.42 12.46 -1.21
C ASP A 23 -0.17 11.98 -2.64
N LEU A 24 -0.50 10.72 -2.94
CA LEU A 24 -0.43 10.16 -4.29
C LEU A 24 -1.44 10.82 -5.24
N GLN A 25 -2.65 11.11 -4.78
CA GLN A 25 -3.65 11.86 -5.55
C GLN A 25 -3.24 13.32 -5.82
N LYS A 26 -2.42 13.94 -4.97
CA LYS A 26 -1.85 15.26 -5.23
C LYS A 26 -0.67 15.19 -6.20
N LYS A 27 0.14 14.13 -6.11
CA LYS A 27 1.31 13.91 -6.97
C LYS A 27 0.91 13.50 -8.39
N PHE A 28 -0.18 12.76 -8.52
CA PHE A 28 -0.68 12.20 -9.77
C PHE A 28 -2.08 12.73 -10.09
N GLU A 29 -2.76 12.15 -11.08
CA GLU A 29 -4.11 12.58 -11.45
C GLU A 29 -5.15 12.01 -10.48
N LEU A 30 -5.97 12.90 -9.90
CA LEU A 30 -7.06 12.51 -8.99
C LEU A 30 -8.17 11.77 -9.75
N LYS A 31 -8.71 10.71 -9.14
CA LYS A 31 -9.84 9.94 -9.67
C LYS A 31 -10.92 9.76 -8.60
N LYS A 32 -12.11 9.31 -9.01
CA LYS A 32 -13.26 9.13 -8.10
C LYS A 32 -12.91 8.22 -6.91
N GLY A 33 -13.20 8.69 -5.69
CA GLY A 33 -12.95 7.95 -4.45
C GLY A 33 -11.47 7.96 -4.04
N ASP A 34 -11.00 6.84 -3.48
CA ASP A 34 -9.62 6.67 -2.99
C ASP A 34 -8.65 6.21 -4.11
N ARG A 35 -8.92 6.63 -5.34
CA ARG A 35 -8.20 6.21 -6.55
C ARG A 35 -7.35 7.34 -7.11
N PHE A 36 -6.23 6.97 -7.72
CA PHE A 36 -5.36 7.88 -8.48
C PHE A 36 -4.97 7.27 -9.82
N ASN A 37 -4.59 8.10 -10.78
CA ASN A 37 -4.22 7.69 -12.13
C ASN A 37 -2.77 8.06 -12.42
N VAL A 38 -2.00 7.09 -12.91
CA VAL A 38 -0.64 7.29 -13.41
C VAL A 38 -0.58 6.80 -14.84
N LYS A 39 -0.35 7.73 -15.79
CA LYS A 39 -0.18 7.43 -17.23
C LYS A 39 -1.31 6.56 -17.83
N GLY A 40 -2.55 6.77 -17.42
CA GLY A 40 -3.73 6.04 -17.89
C GLY A 40 -4.11 4.80 -17.05
N ILE A 41 -3.25 4.35 -16.14
CA ILE A 41 -3.55 3.23 -15.23
C ILE A 41 -4.12 3.75 -13.93
N THR A 42 -5.19 3.11 -13.45
CA THR A 42 -5.83 3.45 -12.17
C THR A 42 -5.28 2.59 -11.05
N TYR A 43 -4.91 3.21 -9.94
CA TYR A 43 -4.39 2.56 -8.74
C TYR A 43 -5.29 2.83 -7.54
N GLU A 44 -5.28 1.90 -6.59
CA GLU A 44 -6.04 1.96 -5.35
C GLU A 44 -5.25 1.27 -4.22
N ILE A 45 -5.36 1.82 -3.00
CA ILE A 45 -4.82 1.21 -1.78
C ILE A 45 -6.03 0.78 -0.94
N GLY A 46 -6.13 -0.51 -0.66
CA GLY A 46 -7.19 -1.09 0.16
C GLY A 46 -7.03 -0.78 1.64
N PRO A 47 -8.12 -0.88 2.42
CA PRO A 47 -8.08 -0.64 3.86
C PRO A 47 -7.21 -1.69 4.57
N PRO A 48 -6.51 -1.31 5.66
CA PRO A 48 -5.67 -2.24 6.37
C PRO A 48 -6.50 -3.21 7.22
N ARG A 49 -5.95 -4.40 7.43
CA ARG A 49 -6.48 -5.45 8.31
C ARG A 49 -5.40 -5.89 9.28
N PHE A 50 -5.81 -6.28 10.48
CA PHE A 50 -4.90 -6.83 11.48
C PHE A 50 -5.00 -8.35 11.41
N LEU A 51 -3.90 -9.02 11.05
CA LEU A 51 -3.89 -10.47 10.85
C LEU A 51 -2.53 -11.05 11.24
N LYS A 52 -2.54 -12.14 12.02
CA LYS A 52 -1.33 -12.87 12.46
C LYS A 52 -0.24 -11.94 13.02
N GLU A 53 -0.61 -11.07 13.95
CA GLU A 53 0.30 -10.09 14.57
C GLU A 53 1.01 -9.17 13.55
N GLY A 54 0.23 -8.64 12.61
CA GLY A 54 0.73 -7.75 11.58
C GLY A 54 -0.38 -6.94 10.91
N ILE A 55 0.04 -5.94 10.16
CA ILE A 55 -0.84 -5.14 9.31
C ILE A 55 -0.74 -5.68 7.89
N GLN A 56 -1.90 -6.04 7.35
CA GLN A 56 -2.08 -6.46 5.96
C GLN A 56 -2.85 -5.40 5.20
N PHE A 57 -2.47 -5.11 3.97
CA PHE A 57 -3.22 -4.24 3.08
C PHE A 57 -2.99 -4.65 1.63
N GLU A 58 -3.82 -4.12 0.75
CA GLU A 58 -3.87 -4.49 -0.66
C GLU A 58 -3.53 -3.26 -1.50
N ILE A 59 -2.79 -3.44 -2.59
CA ILE A 59 -2.57 -2.41 -3.61
C ILE A 59 -3.02 -2.99 -4.93
N SER A 60 -3.88 -2.28 -5.65
CA SER A 60 -4.36 -2.73 -6.95
C SER A 60 -4.08 -1.74 -8.07
N SER A 61 -3.93 -2.26 -9.29
CA SER A 61 -3.78 -1.47 -10.52
C SER A 61 -4.63 -2.05 -11.65
N LYS A 62 -5.37 -1.21 -12.37
CA LYS A 62 -6.16 -1.62 -13.55
C LYS A 62 -5.21 -2.12 -14.64
N ILE A 63 -5.50 -3.28 -15.23
CA ILE A 63 -4.78 -3.77 -16.40
C ILE A 63 -5.19 -2.94 -17.64
N PRO A 64 -4.22 -2.35 -18.39
CA PRO A 64 -4.51 -1.54 -19.57
C PRO A 64 -4.74 -2.42 -20.81
N GLY A 65 -5.76 -3.28 -20.78
CA GLY A 65 -6.06 -4.25 -21.85
C GLY A 65 -6.26 -3.62 -23.24
N GLU A 66 -6.73 -2.37 -23.27
CA GLU A 66 -6.90 -1.56 -24.50
C GLU A 66 -5.56 -1.32 -25.25
N GLU A 67 -4.41 -1.45 -24.58
CA GLU A 67 -3.09 -1.25 -25.18
C GLU A 67 -2.49 -2.53 -25.78
N PHE A 68 -3.09 -3.69 -25.50
CA PHE A 68 -2.54 -4.99 -25.83
C PHE A 68 -2.62 -5.30 -27.34
N PRO A 69 -1.58 -5.94 -27.91
CA PRO A 69 -1.70 -6.61 -29.20
C PRO A 69 -2.86 -7.63 -29.20
N PRO A 70 -3.51 -7.91 -30.35
CA PRO A 70 -4.60 -8.88 -30.44
C PRO A 70 -4.27 -10.29 -29.93
N SER A 71 -2.98 -10.65 -29.90
CA SER A 71 -2.48 -11.95 -29.44
C SER A 71 -2.01 -11.96 -27.98
N TYR A 72 -2.08 -10.83 -27.27
CA TYR A 72 -1.54 -10.70 -25.92
C TYR A 72 -2.64 -10.80 -24.86
N GLU A 73 -2.51 -11.79 -23.97
CA GLU A 73 -3.48 -12.06 -22.92
C GLU A 73 -3.21 -11.28 -21.63
N HIS A 74 -4.28 -10.92 -20.92
CA HIS A 74 -4.24 -10.28 -19.61
C HIS A 74 -3.46 -11.11 -18.57
N ALA A 75 -3.56 -12.45 -18.66
CA ALA A 75 -2.81 -13.35 -17.81
C ALA A 75 -1.28 -13.23 -17.98
N ASN A 76 -0.80 -12.93 -19.19
CA ASN A 76 0.62 -12.72 -19.44
C ASN A 76 1.09 -11.40 -18.82
N PHE A 77 0.30 -10.33 -18.96
CA PHE A 77 0.56 -9.05 -18.29
C PHE A 77 0.69 -9.25 -16.77
N PHE A 78 -0.29 -9.95 -16.18
CA PHE A 78 -0.30 -10.23 -14.75
C PHE A 78 0.96 -11.00 -14.31
N LYS A 79 1.34 -12.06 -15.03
CA LYS A 79 2.54 -12.85 -14.72
C LYS A 79 3.83 -12.03 -14.80
N GLU A 80 3.95 -11.13 -15.77
CA GLU A 80 5.11 -10.24 -15.89
C GLU A 80 5.17 -9.24 -14.73
N ILE A 81 4.05 -8.61 -14.36
CA ILE A 81 3.96 -7.74 -13.19
C ILE A 81 4.30 -8.49 -11.90
N GLU A 82 3.69 -9.67 -11.71
CA GLU A 82 3.94 -10.52 -10.55
C GLU A 82 5.43 -10.86 -10.43
N LYS A 83 6.08 -11.21 -11.54
CA LYS A 83 7.52 -11.52 -11.58
C LYS A 83 8.34 -10.32 -11.11
N VAL A 84 8.08 -9.12 -11.63
CA VAL A 84 8.80 -7.90 -11.22
C VAL A 84 8.57 -7.62 -9.74
N CYS A 85 7.32 -7.63 -9.28
CA CYS A 85 6.99 -7.35 -7.88
C CYS A 85 7.56 -8.38 -6.90
N ARG A 86 7.70 -9.66 -7.30
CA ARG A 86 8.35 -10.71 -6.49
C ARG A 86 9.86 -10.58 -6.37
N THR A 87 10.50 -9.77 -7.23
CA THR A 87 11.93 -9.44 -7.12
C THR A 87 12.20 -8.20 -6.26
N SER A 88 11.16 -7.48 -5.85
CA SER A 88 11.28 -6.29 -5.02
C SER A 88 11.74 -6.60 -3.58
N LYS A 89 12.17 -5.56 -2.87
CA LYS A 89 12.67 -5.66 -1.48
C LYS A 89 11.66 -6.33 -0.54
N LYS A 90 10.38 -5.96 -0.64
CA LYS A 90 9.29 -6.63 0.08
C LYS A 90 8.42 -7.37 -0.92
N LYS A 91 8.48 -8.70 -0.88
CA LYS A 91 7.63 -9.54 -1.72
C LYS A 91 6.17 -9.45 -1.25
N PRO A 92 5.21 -9.35 -2.18
CA PRO A 92 3.80 -9.52 -1.82
C PRO A 92 3.57 -10.93 -1.27
N GLU A 93 2.73 -11.05 -0.26
CA GLU A 93 2.33 -12.33 0.34
C GLU A 93 1.40 -13.10 -0.62
N ALA A 94 0.55 -12.38 -1.35
CA ALA A 94 -0.30 -12.92 -2.41
C ALA A 94 -0.40 -11.93 -3.57
N ALA A 95 -0.62 -12.45 -4.77
CA ALA A 95 -0.89 -11.69 -5.98
C ALA A 95 -2.06 -12.34 -6.70
N ASP A 96 -3.08 -11.56 -7.01
CA ASP A 96 -4.34 -12.04 -7.59
C ASP A 96 -4.72 -11.18 -8.80
N MET A 97 -5.37 -11.79 -9.78
CA MET A 97 -6.03 -11.08 -10.87
C MET A 97 -7.51 -10.98 -10.54
N GLU A 98 -7.97 -9.79 -10.14
CA GLU A 98 -9.39 -9.55 -9.85
C GLU A 98 -10.11 -9.13 -11.13
N ASN A 99 -11.09 -9.92 -11.56
CA ASN A 99 -12.00 -9.54 -12.64
C ASN A 99 -13.25 -8.87 -12.05
N ILE A 100 -13.39 -7.56 -12.28
CA ILE A 100 -14.60 -6.84 -11.91
C ILE A 100 -15.51 -6.79 -13.14
N VAL A 101 -16.52 -7.66 -13.16
CA VAL A 101 -17.61 -7.61 -14.14
C VAL A 101 -18.63 -6.56 -13.69
N ARG A 102 -18.84 -5.50 -14.49
CA ARG A 102 -19.97 -4.59 -14.31
C ARG A 102 -20.94 -4.71 -15.47
N GLU A 103 -22.16 -5.09 -15.16
CA GLU A 103 -23.30 -4.95 -16.07
C GLU A 103 -23.75 -3.49 -16.05
N THR A 104 -23.60 -2.77 -17.17
CA THR A 104 -24.19 -1.43 -17.32
C THR A 104 -25.63 -1.54 -17.78
N ARG A 105 -26.43 -0.49 -17.54
CA ARG A 105 -27.85 -0.40 -17.96
C ARG A 105 -28.06 -0.63 -19.47
N ASP A 106 -27.01 -0.48 -20.27
CA ASP A 106 -27.00 -0.63 -21.73
C ASP A 106 -26.58 -2.03 -22.23
N GLN A 107 -26.65 -3.08 -21.39
CA GLN A 107 -26.26 -4.47 -21.74
C GLN A 107 -24.79 -4.69 -22.16
N GLU A 108 -23.92 -3.67 -22.07
CA GLU A 108 -22.47 -3.85 -22.23
C GLU A 108 -21.84 -4.41 -20.95
N ARG A 109 -21.40 -5.67 -21.01
CA ARG A 109 -20.57 -6.28 -19.96
C ARG A 109 -19.16 -5.68 -20.03
N LYS A 110 -18.81 -4.79 -19.09
CA LYS A 110 -17.44 -4.24 -18.98
C LYS A 110 -16.65 -5.09 -17.99
N GLU A 111 -15.82 -5.97 -18.52
CA GLU A 111 -14.83 -6.71 -17.74
C GLU A 111 -13.61 -5.81 -17.52
N ARG A 112 -13.18 -5.69 -16.27
CA ARG A 112 -11.98 -4.94 -15.92
C ARG A 112 -11.13 -5.82 -15.03
N ASP A 113 -10.01 -6.27 -15.58
CA ASP A 113 -9.02 -7.00 -14.81
C ASP A 113 -8.12 -6.02 -14.04
N TYR A 114 -7.88 -6.34 -12.79
CA TYR A 114 -6.98 -5.63 -11.89
C TYR A 114 -5.89 -6.59 -11.44
N VAL A 115 -4.66 -6.11 -11.42
CA VAL A 115 -3.61 -6.75 -10.62
C VAL A 115 -3.82 -6.31 -9.19
N LYS A 116 -3.90 -7.26 -8.26
CA LYS A 116 -4.02 -6.99 -6.83
C LYS A 116 -2.88 -7.66 -6.08
N LEU A 117 -2.13 -6.87 -5.33
CA LEU A 117 -0.99 -7.32 -4.55
C LEU A 117 -1.30 -7.15 -3.07
N THR A 118 -1.20 -8.25 -2.32
CA THR A 118 -1.40 -8.28 -0.88
C THR A 118 -0.06 -8.21 -0.17
N TYR A 119 0.10 -7.25 0.73
CA TYR A 119 1.29 -7.10 1.56
C TYR A 119 0.96 -7.27 3.03
N ARG A 120 1.84 -7.94 3.76
CA ARG A 120 1.77 -8.07 5.21
C ARG A 120 3.10 -7.66 5.84
N TYR A 121 2.98 -6.86 6.89
CA TYR A 121 4.10 -6.43 7.72
C TYR A 121 3.84 -6.88 9.16
N GLY A 122 4.73 -7.74 9.67
CA GLY A 122 4.69 -8.11 11.08
C GLY A 122 5.05 -6.93 11.98
N LEU A 123 4.60 -6.94 13.24
CA LEU A 123 4.86 -5.83 14.16
C LEU A 123 6.36 -5.49 14.31
N LYS A 124 7.22 -6.51 14.33
CA LYS A 124 8.68 -6.35 14.41
C LYS A 124 9.32 -5.71 13.17
N GLU A 125 8.60 -5.68 12.04
CA GLU A 125 9.04 -4.95 10.84
C GLU A 125 8.64 -3.47 10.90
N LEU A 126 7.68 -3.12 11.77
CA LEU A 126 7.09 -1.79 11.87
C LEU A 126 7.66 -0.98 13.03
N TYR A 127 8.10 -1.64 14.10
CA TYR A 127 8.80 -1.01 15.22
C TYR A 127 9.67 -2.02 15.97
N ASP A 128 10.70 -1.52 16.68
CA ASP A 128 11.56 -2.30 17.57
C ASP A 128 11.36 -1.86 19.03
N ASP A 129 11.03 -2.81 19.90
CA ASP A 129 10.86 -2.58 21.34
C ASP A 129 12.13 -2.02 21.99
N ARG A 130 13.32 -2.40 21.50
CA ARG A 130 14.61 -1.89 22.01
C ARG A 130 14.79 -0.42 21.68
N GLU A 131 14.43 -0.02 20.46
CA GLU A 131 14.46 1.37 20.04
C GLU A 131 13.48 2.21 20.85
N VAL A 132 12.26 1.70 21.06
CA VAL A 132 11.26 2.38 21.91
C VAL A 132 11.79 2.57 23.33
N GLY A 133 12.38 1.53 23.93
CA GLY A 133 12.98 1.61 25.26
C GLY A 133 14.09 2.65 25.35
N ALA A 134 15.00 2.67 24.37
CA ALA A 134 16.08 3.65 24.30
C ALA A 134 15.55 5.08 24.20
N ARG A 135 14.57 5.34 23.31
CA ARG A 135 13.96 6.67 23.15
C ARG A 135 13.22 7.11 24.42
N VAL A 136 12.51 6.21 25.10
CA VAL A 136 11.86 6.54 26.39
C VAL A 136 12.88 6.97 27.44
N GLN A 137 13.99 6.24 27.56
CA GLN A 137 15.07 6.59 28.50
C GLN A 137 15.74 7.91 28.13
N GLU A 138 15.93 8.18 26.84
CA GLU A 138 16.51 9.42 26.35
C GLU A 138 15.63 10.63 26.71
N TYR A 139 14.31 10.54 26.48
CA TYR A 139 13.37 11.61 26.85
C TYR A 139 13.29 11.81 28.37
N ALA A 140 13.43 10.74 29.17
CA ALA A 140 13.48 10.86 30.61
C ALA A 140 14.72 11.61 31.11
N LYS A 141 15.84 11.51 30.39
CA LYS A 141 17.12 12.17 30.74
C LYS A 141 17.24 13.60 30.20
N ASN A 142 16.51 13.94 29.13
CA ASN A 142 16.63 15.22 28.42
C ASN A 142 15.26 15.93 28.30
N PRO A 143 14.83 16.68 29.33
CA PRO A 143 13.54 17.38 29.34
C PRO A 143 13.39 18.41 28.20
N GLU A 144 14.49 18.92 27.66
CA GLU A 144 14.49 19.92 26.59
C GLU A 144 14.01 19.37 25.24
N LYS A 145 14.02 18.03 25.07
CA LYS A 145 13.47 17.34 23.90
C LYS A 145 11.94 17.21 23.91
N ALA A 146 11.25 17.91 24.80
CA ALA A 146 9.79 17.87 24.90
C ALA A 146 9.07 18.18 23.57
N LYS A 147 9.69 18.98 22.68
CA LYS A 147 9.14 19.29 21.35
C LYS A 147 9.21 18.13 20.34
N GLU A 148 10.06 17.14 20.59
CA GLU A 148 10.22 15.93 19.77
C GLU A 148 9.32 14.78 20.23
N LEU A 149 8.61 14.97 21.35
CA LEU A 149 7.71 13.96 21.88
C LEU A 149 6.58 13.67 20.89
N PRO A 150 6.20 12.40 20.74
CA PRO A 150 5.05 12.04 19.94
C PRO A 150 3.78 12.72 20.49
N PRO A 151 2.89 13.21 19.63
CA PRO A 151 1.69 13.91 20.06
C PRO A 151 0.81 13.01 20.93
N PRO A 152 0.02 13.59 21.85
CA PRO A 152 -0.98 12.83 22.61
C PRO A 152 -1.94 12.12 21.66
N MET A 153 -2.20 10.84 21.93
CA MET A 153 -3.14 10.04 21.16
C MET A 153 -4.26 9.53 22.07
N PRO A 154 -5.54 9.71 21.69
CA PRO A 154 -6.67 9.19 22.46
C PRO A 154 -6.52 7.69 22.72
N GLY A 155 -6.75 7.27 23.97
CA GLY A 155 -6.61 5.86 24.37
C GLY A 155 -5.18 5.40 24.66
N VAL A 156 -4.17 6.29 24.55
CA VAL A 156 -2.76 5.95 24.80
C VAL A 156 -2.11 6.92 25.79
N ASN A 157 -1.99 6.45 27.03
CA ASN A 157 -1.53 7.26 28.15
C ASN A 157 -0.01 7.14 28.41
N THR A 158 0.66 6.17 27.82
CA THR A 158 2.10 5.95 28.01
C THR A 158 2.91 6.53 26.86
N LEU A 159 4.09 7.10 27.17
CA LEU A 159 5.03 7.58 26.16
C LEU A 159 5.47 6.46 25.21
N ALA A 160 5.76 5.28 25.76
CA ALA A 160 6.12 4.09 24.98
C ALA A 160 5.03 3.72 23.96
N GLY A 161 3.76 3.71 24.37
CA GLY A 161 2.64 3.44 23.47
C GLY A 161 2.55 4.46 22.33
N ARG A 162 2.73 5.75 22.63
CA ARG A 162 2.72 6.80 21.61
C ARG A 162 3.89 6.65 20.64
N LEU A 163 5.09 6.31 21.13
CA LEU A 163 6.26 6.07 20.30
C LEU A 163 6.06 4.88 19.36
N ILE A 164 5.52 3.76 19.86
CA ILE A 164 5.20 2.59 19.03
C ILE A 164 4.30 2.97 17.88
N LEU A 165 3.23 3.72 18.15
CA LEU A 165 2.27 4.11 17.11
C LEU A 165 2.88 5.09 16.08
N ASN A 166 3.75 6.00 16.51
CA ASN A 166 4.45 6.90 15.59
C ASN A 166 5.48 6.17 14.71
N LEU A 167 6.23 5.22 15.29
CA LEU A 167 7.15 4.38 14.52
C LEU A 167 6.39 3.52 13.50
N LEU A 168 5.29 2.91 13.94
CA LEU A 168 4.40 2.14 13.07
C LEU A 168 3.87 2.98 11.91
N GLU A 169 3.38 4.19 12.17
CA GLU A 169 2.94 5.12 11.14
C GLU A 169 4.04 5.43 10.12
N ALA A 170 5.24 5.80 10.61
CA ALA A 170 6.36 6.16 9.73
C ALA A 170 6.83 4.98 8.88
N ALA A 171 7.01 3.81 9.50
CA ALA A 171 7.43 2.60 8.81
C ALA A 171 6.39 2.15 7.78
N LEU A 172 5.11 2.11 8.16
CA LEU A 172 4.03 1.70 7.27
C LEU A 172 3.87 2.67 6.09
N TYR A 173 3.95 3.98 6.33
CA TYR A 173 3.87 4.98 5.25
C TYR A 173 4.98 4.77 4.22
N GLY A 174 6.24 4.66 4.68
CA GLY A 174 7.39 4.44 3.80
C GLY A 174 7.28 3.13 3.03
N ALA A 175 6.91 2.05 3.72
CA ALA A 175 6.78 0.73 3.13
C ALA A 175 5.64 0.64 2.10
N ALA A 176 4.47 1.18 2.42
CA ALA A 176 3.34 1.24 1.50
C ALA A 176 3.64 2.11 0.27
N ARG A 177 4.29 3.26 0.46
CA ARG A 177 4.73 4.12 -0.64
C ARG A 177 5.69 3.39 -1.57
N GLN A 178 6.70 2.72 -1.03
CA GLN A 178 7.65 1.95 -1.82
C GLN A 178 6.96 0.83 -2.61
N ASN A 179 5.99 0.15 -2.00
CA ASN A 179 5.22 -0.90 -2.69
C ASN A 179 4.39 -0.34 -3.85
N VAL A 180 3.76 0.83 -3.68
CA VAL A 180 3.04 1.52 -4.77
C VAL A 180 4.01 1.92 -5.88
N GLU A 181 5.14 2.54 -5.55
CA GLU A 181 6.14 2.96 -6.52
C GLU A 181 6.71 1.77 -7.30
N THR A 182 6.92 0.63 -6.63
CA THR A 182 7.31 -0.63 -7.27
C THR A 182 6.26 -1.14 -8.26
N LEU A 183 4.97 -1.10 -7.90
CA LEU A 183 3.91 -1.52 -8.81
C LEU A 183 3.76 -0.57 -10.02
N ILE A 184 3.94 0.73 -9.82
CA ILE A 184 3.97 1.71 -10.92
C ILE A 184 5.14 1.38 -11.86
N GLN A 185 6.33 1.16 -11.32
CA GLN A 185 7.51 0.83 -12.11
C GLN A 185 7.33 -0.48 -12.88
N ALA A 186 6.78 -1.52 -12.24
CA ALA A 186 6.47 -2.79 -12.90
C ALA A 186 5.52 -2.58 -14.08
N ASN A 187 4.46 -1.79 -13.90
CA ASN A 187 3.53 -1.46 -14.97
C ASN A 187 4.21 -0.71 -16.12
N GLU A 188 5.13 0.21 -15.83
CA GLU A 188 5.89 0.92 -16.87
C GLU A 188 6.82 -0.02 -17.65
N GLU A 189 7.54 -0.90 -16.95
CA GLU A 189 8.46 -1.87 -17.56
C GLU A 189 7.74 -2.82 -18.53
N VAL A 190 6.63 -3.42 -18.07
CA VAL A 190 5.82 -4.33 -18.89
C VAL A 190 5.19 -3.60 -20.08
N ARG A 191 4.69 -2.37 -19.88
CA ARG A 191 4.14 -1.55 -20.98
C ARG A 191 5.18 -1.19 -22.03
N GLU A 192 6.41 -0.87 -21.63
CA GLU A 192 7.49 -0.61 -22.60
C GLU A 192 7.89 -1.88 -23.36
N GLY A 193 7.85 -3.05 -22.71
CA GLY A 193 7.97 -4.35 -23.38
C GLY A 193 6.89 -4.57 -24.46
N LEU A 194 5.63 -4.29 -24.13
CA LEU A 194 4.51 -4.39 -25.07
C LEU A 194 4.63 -3.45 -26.27
N LYS A 195 5.07 -2.20 -26.06
CA LYS A 195 5.30 -1.25 -27.17
C LYS A 195 6.36 -1.73 -28.15
N LYS A 196 7.41 -2.42 -27.66
CA LYS A 196 8.44 -3.02 -28.53
C LYS A 196 7.89 -4.20 -29.34
N LEU A 197 6.99 -4.99 -28.77
CA LEU A 197 6.33 -6.10 -29.47
C LEU A 197 5.37 -5.60 -30.57
N ARG A 198 4.70 -4.46 -30.39
CA ARG A 198 3.83 -3.86 -31.43
C ARG A 198 4.60 -3.26 -32.62
N LYS A 199 5.89 -2.97 -32.46
CA LYS A 199 6.75 -2.37 -33.50
C LYS A 199 7.49 -3.42 -34.33
N LYS A 200 7.44 -4.70 -33.95
CA LYS A 200 7.95 -5.83 -34.71
C LYS A 200 6.81 -6.45 -35.51
#